data_AF-A0A2H9VMU3-F1
#
_entry.id   AF-A0A2H9VMU3-F1
#
_cell.length_a   1.000
_cell.length_b   1.000
_cell.length_c   1.000
_cell.angle_alpha   90.00
_cell.angle_beta   90.00
_cell.angle_gamma   90.00
#
_symmetry.space_group_name_H-M   'P 1'
#
loop_
_entity.id
_entity.type
_entity.pdbx_description
1 polymer ?
#
loop_
_entity_poly.entity_id
_entity_poly.type
_entity_poly.pdbx_seq_one_letter_code
_entity_poly.pdbx_strand_id
1 'polypeptide(L)' 'MATKQKKDPCWSGYKKEGTKKKNGKTVPNCVKASKKD' A
#
# COMPACT_ATOMS: atom_id res chain seq x y z
N MET A 1 13.05 16.45 14.04
CA MET A 1 11.78 15.72 14.10
C MET A 1 11.71 14.81 12.88
N ALA A 2 11.72 13.50 13.07
CA ALA A 2 11.82 12.53 11.98
C ALA A 2 10.64 12.69 11.02
N THR A 3 10.89 13.31 9.87
CA THR A 3 9.98 13.32 8.72
C THR A 3 9.98 11.91 8.15
N LYS A 4 9.24 11.04 8.85
CA LYS A 4 8.89 9.70 8.47
C LYS A 4 8.06 9.83 7.19
N GLN A 5 8.75 10.02 6.07
CA GLN A 5 8.25 9.65 4.75
C GLN A 5 7.99 8.15 4.89
N LYS A 6 6.79 7.81 5.36
CA LYS A 6 6.19 6.50 5.20
C LYS A 6 6.16 6.33 3.69
N LYS A 7 7.23 5.76 3.14
CA LYS A 7 7.28 5.24 1.78
C LYS A 7 6.03 4.36 1.72
N ASP A 8 4.99 4.85 1.05
CA ASP A 8 3.76 4.07 1.00
C ASP A 8 4.16 2.72 0.41
N PRO A 9 3.84 1.60 1.07
CA PRO A 9 4.30 0.30 0.60
C PRO A 9 3.67 -0.10 -0.74
N CYS A 10 2.81 0.76 -1.27
CA CYS A 10 2.08 0.64 -2.51
C CYS A 10 2.57 1.65 -3.54
N TRP A 11 2.41 1.30 -4.82
CA TRP A 11 2.74 2.17 -5.93
C TRP A 11 1.94 3.49 -5.90
N SER A 12 2.45 4.54 -6.53
CA SER A 12 1.73 5.81 -6.65
C SER A 12 0.34 5.60 -7.26
N GLY A 13 -0.70 6.10 -6.58
CA GLY A 13 -2.09 5.86 -6.97
C GLY A 13 -2.68 4.54 -6.44
N TYR A 14 -1.94 3.78 -5.64
CA TYR A 14 -2.43 2.64 -4.88
C TYR A 14 -2.32 2.94 -3.39
N LYS A 15 -3.30 2.48 -2.61
CA LYS A 15 -3.34 2.61 -1.16
C LYS A 15 -3.25 1.22 -0.53
N LYS A 16 -2.54 1.14 0.59
CA LYS A 16 -2.54 -0.07 1.42
C LYS A 16 -3.92 -0.28 2.06
N GLU A 17 -4.53 -1.43 1.76
CA GLU A 17 -5.75 -1.93 2.38
C GLU A 17 -5.46 -3.29 3.03
N GLY A 18 -4.87 -3.27 4.23
CA GLY A 18 -4.51 -4.48 4.96
C GLY A 18 -3.29 -5.21 4.40
N THR A 19 -3.28 -6.54 4.51
CA THR A 19 -2.19 -7.44 4.10
C THR A 19 -2.75 -8.69 3.45
N LYS A 20 -2.04 -9.25 2.47
CA LYS A 20 -2.42 -10.44 1.70
C LYS A 20 -1.27 -11.45 1.63
N LYS A 21 -1.56 -12.74 1.58
CA LYS A 21 -0.56 -13.77 1.30
C LYS A 21 -0.31 -13.85 -0.22
N LYS A 22 0.92 -13.64 -0.65
CA LYS A 22 1.39 -13.83 -2.04
C LYS A 22 2.59 -14.78 -2.01
N ASN A 23 2.47 -15.93 -2.66
CA ASN A 23 3.52 -16.95 -2.72
C ASN A 23 4.07 -17.37 -1.33
N GLY A 24 3.16 -17.57 -0.36
CA GLY A 24 3.51 -17.90 1.03
C GLY A 24 4.05 -16.75 1.89
N LYS A 25 4.26 -15.55 1.32
CA LYS A 25 4.72 -14.36 2.04
C LYS A 25 3.57 -13.38 2.29
N THR A 26 3.52 -12.77 3.46
CA THR A 26 2.55 -11.71 3.79
C THR A 26 3.03 -10.38 3.22
N VAL A 27 2.35 -9.89 2.20
CA VAL A 27 2.61 -8.61 1.52
C VAL A 27 1.51 -7.60 1.85
N PRO A 28 1.79 -6.29 1.89
CA PRO A 28 0.75 -5.27 1.97
C PRO A 28 -0.18 -5.41 0.77
N ASN A 29 -1.49 -5.41 1.01
CA ASN A 29 -2.47 -5.46 -0.06
C ASN A 29 -2.66 -4.04 -0.59
N CYS A 30 -2.20 -3.80 -1.82
CA CYS A 30 -2.24 -2.50 -2.46
C CYS A 30 -3.41 -2.45 -3.44
N VAL A 31 -4.41 -1.63 -3.14
CA VAL A 31 -5.60 -1.43 -3.98
C VAL A 31 -5.49 -0.10 -4.71
N LYS A 32 -6.07 0.02 -5.91
CA LYS A 32 -6.13 1.31 -6.60
C LYS A 32 -6.82 2.30 -5.67
N ALA A 33 -6.17 3.43 -5.41
CA ALA A 33 -6.85 4.55 -4.80
C ALA A 33 -7.85 5.05 -5.84
N SER A 34 -9.09 4.59 -5.76
CA SER A 34 -10.17 5.11 -6.58
C SER A 34 -10.28 6.61 -6.29
N LYS A 35 -9.62 7.42 -7.10
CA LYS A 35 -10.18 8.71 -7.50
C LYS A 35 -11.50 8.35 -8.17
N LYS A 36 -12.54 8.41 -7.35
CA LYS A 36 -13.90 8.41 -7.82
C LYS A 36 -14.11 9.87 -8.22
N ASP A 37 -13.94 10.14 -9.51
CA ASP A 37 -14.49 11.33 -10.16
C ASP A 37 -15.99 11.45 -9.84
#